data_AF-A0AAD8BFM2-F1
#
_entry.id   AF-A0AAD8BFM2-F1
#
_cell.length_a   1.000
_cell.length_b   1.000
_cell.length_c   1.000
_cell.angle_alpha   90.00
_cell.angle_beta   90.00
_cell.angle_gamma   90.00
#
_symmetry.space_group_name_H-M   'P 1'
#
loop_
_entity.id
_entity.type
_entity.pdbx_description
1 polymer ?
#
loop_
_entity_poly.entity_id
_entity_poly.type
_entity_poly.pdbx_seq_one_letter_code
_entity_poly.pdbx_strand_id
1 'polypeptide(L)'
;MWSPAVILCFALVVLTKSCQGQTYVLEAYIVVDDSAVQNQVREIATTESYSVKYTKAVANLRKDIDYIVTQVNVLLGSLSQNGVTMEMRIRRLDILSGNIITTFMPGTSYVVDSLVARNSFQNWLNLQNAYANINYDFAMLWTGFNLYGTSGLGDNSITNVAQMCGAAGITVVEFDPTAREAVATARAIGNLLGASNDGALSTSIMAIINAPGDVNRWSYSTCSASSIKDFLKLPKASCLLTTNIASTKPSVTFSSYTGNLFDPDIICQRALNDSRTYMCKSLPQIYKNLLPKGNAVCGQIYCRIPNTMTCTPVYTSDGMVCDNQKRCSVGQCSSYSTPVVDTNCVFGDQKKLEFPTVPFYGTCQAFISLYGALNCYSSPINESCCSTCKTYTSGRVGCEYGDKSFDCVKYTKASICPTYKNTLCCGYCYNYVGKRSPSDEPVQKLNTTLPNIIGQKLDIMSFEEFNSQP
;
A
#
# COMPACT_ATOMS: atom_id res chain seq x y z
N MET A 1 68.16 -24.06 -3.30
CA MET A 1 67.28 -24.70 -4.30
C MET A 1 65.91 -24.86 -3.67
N TRP A 2 64.93 -24.04 -4.08
CA TRP A 2 63.57 -24.08 -3.55
C TRP A 2 62.74 -25.08 -4.37
N SER A 3 61.93 -25.89 -3.69
CA SER A 3 61.13 -26.97 -4.28
C SER A 3 60.08 -26.42 -5.27
N PRO A 4 59.88 -27.05 -6.44
CA PRO A 4 58.90 -26.62 -7.44
C PRO A 4 57.44 -26.65 -6.95
N ALA A 5 57.16 -27.26 -5.79
CA ALA A 5 55.83 -27.26 -5.17
C ALA A 5 55.43 -25.92 -4.52
N VAL A 6 56.41 -25.08 -4.14
CA VAL A 6 56.13 -23.77 -3.48
C VAL A 6 55.73 -22.69 -4.50
N ILE A 7 56.17 -22.82 -5.75
CA ILE A 7 55.83 -21.89 -6.85
C ILE A 7 54.39 -22.12 -7.34
N LEU A 8 53.86 -23.35 -7.23
CA LEU A 8 52.48 -23.66 -7.65
C LEU A 8 51.41 -23.15 -6.68
N CYS A 9 51.71 -23.04 -5.37
CA CYS A 9 50.78 -22.45 -4.40
C CYS A 9 50.71 -20.92 -4.48
N PHE A 10 51.79 -20.24 -4.88
CA PHE A 10 51.75 -18.78 -5.10
C PHE A 10 51.03 -18.39 -6.40
N ALA A 11 51.00 -19.27 -7.41
CA ALA A 11 50.26 -19.05 -8.65
C ALA A 11 48.73 -19.22 -8.49
N LEU A 12 48.26 -19.98 -7.49
CA LEU A 12 46.82 -20.20 -7.26
C LEU A 12 46.15 -19.12 -6.39
N VAL A 13 46.91 -18.34 -5.63
CA VAL A 13 46.37 -17.28 -4.74
C VAL A 13 46.17 -15.94 -5.49
N VAL A 14 46.70 -15.79 -6.70
CA VAL A 14 46.63 -14.52 -7.47
C VAL A 14 45.41 -14.44 -8.40
N LEU A 15 44.63 -15.51 -8.57
CA LEU A 15 43.48 -15.55 -9.50
C LEU A 15 42.10 -15.56 -8.85
N THR A 16 42.00 -15.28 -7.55
CA THR A 16 40.73 -14.96 -6.88
C THR A 16 40.68 -13.50 -6.47
N LYS A 17 41.20 -12.58 -7.31
CA LYS A 17 40.57 -11.25 -7.38
C LYS A 17 39.13 -11.51 -7.83
N SER A 18 38.27 -11.69 -6.84
CA SER A 18 36.83 -11.58 -7.00
C SER A 18 36.63 -10.35 -7.88
N CYS A 19 36.12 -10.59 -9.09
CA CYS A 19 35.69 -9.53 -9.98
C CYS A 19 34.51 -8.89 -9.25
N GLN A 20 34.80 -8.03 -8.26
CA GLN A 20 33.79 -7.22 -7.62
C GLN A 20 33.27 -6.34 -8.74
N GLY A 21 32.05 -6.66 -9.20
CA GLY A 21 31.42 -5.94 -10.29
C GLY A 21 31.43 -4.44 -9.96
N GLN A 22 31.80 -3.63 -10.94
CA GLN A 22 31.75 -2.18 -10.83
C GLN A 22 30.36 -1.76 -10.33
N THR A 23 30.31 -1.09 -9.18
CA THR A 23 29.08 -0.50 -8.66
C THR A 23 29.04 0.95 -9.09
N TYR A 24 27.93 1.36 -9.69
CA TYR A 24 27.67 2.76 -10.05
C TYR A 24 26.86 3.42 -8.93
N VAL A 25 27.31 4.57 -8.46
CA VAL A 25 26.66 5.31 -7.38
C VAL A 25 26.08 6.59 -7.94
N LEU A 26 24.77 6.80 -7.75
CA LEU A 26 24.07 8.01 -8.18
C LEU A 26 23.85 8.93 -6.98
N GLU A 27 24.46 10.10 -6.98
CA GLU A 27 24.42 11.06 -5.88
C GLU A 27 23.34 12.13 -6.15
N ALA A 28 22.19 11.97 -5.50
CA ALA A 28 21.00 12.78 -5.74
C ALA A 28 20.95 14.03 -4.87
N TYR A 29 20.69 15.19 -5.47
CA TYR A 29 20.18 16.35 -4.74
C TYR A 29 18.64 16.34 -4.75
N ILE A 30 18.04 15.99 -3.61
CA ILE A 30 16.60 15.92 -3.46
C ILE A 30 16.09 17.23 -2.87
N VAL A 31 15.14 17.84 -3.54
CA VAL A 31 14.43 19.04 -3.09
C VAL A 31 12.96 18.72 -2.98
N VAL A 32 12.35 19.09 -1.87
CA VAL A 32 10.92 18.90 -1.63
C VAL A 32 10.31 20.26 -1.35
N ASP A 33 9.29 20.63 -2.12
CA ASP A 33 8.61 21.91 -1.92
C ASP A 33 7.49 21.83 -0.87
N ASP A 34 7.01 23.00 -0.46
CA ASP A 34 6.01 23.09 0.61
C ASP A 34 4.71 22.35 0.29
N SER A 35 4.29 22.34 -0.97
CA SER A 35 3.06 21.67 -1.42
C SER A 35 3.09 20.18 -1.11
N ALA A 36 4.23 19.51 -1.25
CA ALA A 36 4.41 18.11 -0.84
C ALA A 36 4.33 17.92 0.68
N VAL A 37 4.83 18.89 1.46
CA VAL A 37 4.75 18.87 2.94
C VAL A 37 3.31 19.03 3.42
N GLN A 38 2.49 19.85 2.75
CA GLN A 38 1.10 20.07 3.15
C GLN A 38 0.25 18.79 3.15
N ASN A 39 0.61 17.78 2.36
CA ASN A 39 -0.04 16.46 2.39
C ASN A 39 0.08 15.81 3.77
N GLN A 40 1.27 15.84 4.35
CA GLN A 40 1.57 15.29 5.68
C GLN A 40 1.00 16.15 6.81
N VAL A 41 0.92 17.47 6.63
CA VAL A 41 0.28 18.38 7.60
C VAL A 41 -1.19 18.02 7.83
N ARG A 42 -1.89 17.53 6.80
CA ARG A 42 -3.30 17.13 6.90
C ARG A 42 -3.51 15.85 7.72
N GLU A 43 -2.50 14.99 7.84
CA GLU A 43 -2.56 13.74 8.62
C GLU A 43 -2.46 13.98 10.13
N ILE A 44 -1.88 15.11 10.53
CA ILE A 44 -1.67 15.44 11.94
C ILE A 44 -2.96 15.99 12.54
N ALA A 45 -3.24 15.60 13.78
CA ALA A 45 -4.43 15.99 14.54
C ALA A 45 -4.68 17.51 14.50
N THR A 46 -5.95 17.90 14.40
CA THR A 46 -6.39 19.30 14.27
C THR A 46 -6.28 20.10 15.57
N THR A 47 -6.03 19.45 16.71
CA THR A 47 -5.86 20.09 18.01
C THR A 47 -4.50 20.78 18.17
N GLU A 48 -3.56 20.56 17.26
CA GLU A 48 -2.22 21.15 17.31
C GLU A 48 -2.12 22.44 16.50
N SER A 49 -1.29 23.38 16.94
CA SER A 49 -1.00 24.60 16.17
C SER A 49 -0.32 24.28 14.85
N TYR A 50 -0.53 25.11 13.82
CA TYR A 50 0.03 24.88 12.48
C TYR A 50 1.56 24.69 12.49
N SER A 51 2.30 25.49 13.27
CA SER A 51 3.76 25.36 13.37
C SER A 51 4.18 23.98 13.91
N VAL A 52 3.49 23.46 14.92
CA VAL A 52 3.73 22.11 15.46
C VAL A 52 3.40 21.04 14.42
N LYS A 53 2.28 21.20 13.70
CA LYS A 53 1.91 20.27 12.61
C LYS A 53 2.97 20.27 11.51
N TYR A 54 3.44 21.43 11.10
CA TYR A 54 4.46 21.56 10.07
C TYR A 54 5.78 20.88 10.46
N THR A 55 6.28 21.13 11.68
CA THR A 55 7.51 20.48 12.17
C THR A 55 7.39 18.96 12.20
N LYS A 56 6.25 18.43 12.66
CA LYS A 56 5.98 16.99 12.65
C LYS A 56 5.84 16.43 11.24
N ALA A 57 5.18 17.17 10.33
CA ALA A 57 5.02 16.78 8.93
C ALA A 57 6.39 16.66 8.23
N VAL A 58 7.28 17.63 8.43
CA VAL A 58 8.66 17.58 7.91
C VAL A 58 9.43 16.39 8.52
N ALA A 59 9.29 16.13 9.82
CA ALA A 59 9.95 15.01 10.47
C ALA A 59 9.44 13.65 9.93
N ASN A 60 8.14 13.50 9.73
CA ASN A 60 7.54 12.29 9.14
C ASN A 60 7.95 12.13 7.68
N LEU A 61 7.94 13.22 6.92
CA LEU A 61 8.35 13.22 5.52
C LEU A 61 9.81 12.78 5.37
N ARG A 62 10.73 13.21 6.23
CA ARG A 62 12.13 12.71 6.20
C ARG A 62 12.22 11.20 6.36
N LYS A 63 11.44 10.60 7.27
CA LYS A 63 11.39 9.13 7.44
C LYS A 63 10.86 8.45 6.19
N ASP A 64 9.85 9.04 5.56
CA ASP A 64 9.25 8.51 4.33
C ASP A 64 10.23 8.59 3.17
N ILE A 65 11.00 9.69 3.05
CA ILE A 65 12.06 9.85 2.05
C ILE A 65 13.15 8.80 2.22
N ASP A 66 13.63 8.57 3.45
CA ASP A 66 14.65 7.55 3.72
C ASP A 66 14.15 6.15 3.33
N TYR A 67 12.89 5.85 3.64
CA TYR A 67 12.26 4.60 3.23
C TYR A 67 12.12 4.51 1.70
N ILE A 68 11.61 5.56 1.04
CA ILE A 68 11.43 5.62 -0.41
C ILE A 68 12.77 5.40 -1.13
N VAL A 69 13.83 6.10 -0.72
CA VAL A 69 15.17 5.93 -1.32
C VAL A 69 15.74 4.53 -1.03
N THR A 70 15.45 3.96 0.14
CA THR A 70 15.78 2.55 0.42
C THR A 70 15.08 1.62 -0.59
N GLN A 71 13.79 1.85 -0.87
CA GLN A 71 13.04 1.07 -1.86
C GLN A 71 13.53 1.31 -3.29
N VAL A 72 13.89 2.54 -3.66
CA VAL A 72 14.51 2.84 -4.97
C VAL A 72 15.76 1.98 -5.16
N ASN A 73 16.59 1.82 -4.14
CA ASN A 73 17.76 0.93 -4.18
C ASN A 73 17.39 -0.55 -4.39
N VAL A 74 16.28 -1.02 -3.81
CA VAL A 74 15.75 -2.37 -4.10
C VAL A 74 15.38 -2.49 -5.59
N LEU A 75 14.69 -1.49 -6.14
CA LEU A 75 14.28 -1.48 -7.56
C LEU A 75 15.48 -1.39 -8.52
N LEU A 76 16.47 -0.55 -8.21
CA LEU A 76 17.74 -0.48 -8.95
C LEU A 76 18.50 -1.82 -8.91
N GLY A 77 18.37 -2.57 -7.81
CA GLY A 77 18.91 -3.92 -7.68
C GLY A 77 18.43 -4.91 -8.75
N SER A 78 17.25 -4.69 -9.36
CA SER A 78 16.76 -5.54 -10.44
C SER A 78 17.65 -5.50 -11.70
N LEU A 79 18.45 -4.45 -11.89
CA LEU A 79 19.40 -4.33 -13.00
C LEU A 79 20.59 -5.29 -12.88
N SER A 80 20.83 -5.86 -11.69
CA SER A 80 21.92 -6.82 -11.45
C SER A 80 21.79 -8.08 -12.29
N GLN A 81 20.56 -8.51 -12.61
CA GLN A 81 20.28 -9.63 -13.52
C GLN A 81 20.78 -9.35 -14.94
N ASN A 82 20.94 -8.07 -15.28
CA ASN A 82 21.52 -7.61 -16.53
C ASN A 82 23.02 -7.26 -16.35
N GLY A 83 23.66 -7.54 -15.23
CA GLY A 83 25.08 -7.24 -15.02
C GLY A 83 25.38 -5.75 -14.80
N VAL A 84 24.40 -4.98 -14.34
CA VAL A 84 24.59 -3.61 -13.86
C VAL A 84 24.29 -3.58 -12.36
N THR A 85 25.28 -3.20 -11.55
CA THR A 85 25.09 -2.98 -10.13
C THR A 85 25.08 -1.49 -9.88
N MET A 86 24.02 -0.96 -9.28
CA MET A 86 23.95 0.46 -8.97
C MET A 86 23.15 0.76 -7.71
N GLU A 87 23.44 1.91 -7.10
CA GLU A 87 22.75 2.40 -5.93
C GLU A 87 22.61 3.94 -5.95
N MET A 88 21.48 4.43 -5.47
CA MET A 88 21.22 5.83 -5.21
C MET A 88 21.65 6.18 -3.78
N ARG A 89 22.32 7.33 -3.65
CA ARG A 89 22.63 7.99 -2.38
C ARG A 89 22.08 9.41 -2.37
N ILE A 90 21.71 9.89 -1.20
CA ILE A 90 21.32 11.28 -1.00
C ILE A 90 22.60 12.10 -0.82
N ARG A 91 22.89 12.96 -1.79
CA ARG A 91 23.96 13.96 -1.72
C ARG A 91 23.59 15.10 -0.78
N ARG A 92 22.35 15.55 -0.90
CA ARG A 92 21.72 16.58 -0.06
C ARG A 92 20.20 16.44 -0.14
N LEU A 93 19.52 16.75 0.96
CA LEU A 93 18.06 16.82 1.05
C LEU A 93 17.63 18.16 1.63
N ASP A 94 16.96 18.98 0.84
CA ASP A 94 16.34 20.23 1.28
C ASP A 94 14.81 20.10 1.22
N ILE A 95 14.14 20.32 2.36
CA ILE A 95 12.67 20.41 2.45
C ILE A 95 12.35 21.88 2.69
N LEU A 96 11.69 22.51 1.73
CA LEU A 96 11.47 23.95 1.68
C LEU A 96 10.16 24.32 2.39
N SER A 97 10.13 25.52 2.97
CA SER A 97 8.92 26.16 3.51
C SER A 97 8.15 27.00 2.49
N GLY A 98 8.56 26.95 1.22
CA GLY A 98 7.89 27.61 0.12
C GLY A 98 7.90 26.76 -1.15
N ASN A 99 7.07 27.14 -2.11
CA ASN A 99 6.99 26.47 -3.40
C ASN A 99 7.98 27.05 -4.40
N ILE A 100 8.70 26.19 -5.11
CA ILE A 100 9.54 26.60 -6.25
C ILE A 100 8.66 26.97 -7.44
N ILE A 101 7.58 26.21 -7.63
CA ILE A 101 6.62 26.42 -8.70
C ILE A 101 5.56 27.44 -8.24
N THR A 102 5.37 28.47 -9.04
CA THR A 102 4.44 29.58 -8.76
C THR A 102 3.50 29.92 -9.91
N THR A 103 3.64 29.23 -11.05
CA THR A 103 2.83 29.42 -12.25
C THR A 103 1.95 28.19 -12.48
N PHE A 104 0.65 28.39 -12.62
CA PHE A 104 -0.35 27.32 -12.72
C PHE A 104 -1.13 27.43 -14.03
N MET A 105 -1.77 26.32 -14.43
CA MET A 105 -2.68 26.34 -15.57
C MET A 105 -3.88 27.28 -15.31
N PRO A 106 -4.38 28.00 -16.32
CA PRO A 106 -5.52 28.90 -16.17
C PRO A 106 -6.73 28.21 -15.50
N GLY A 107 -7.29 28.85 -14.47
CA GLY A 107 -8.44 28.32 -13.73
C GLY A 107 -8.10 27.26 -12.68
N THR A 108 -6.82 26.96 -12.46
CA THR A 108 -6.37 26.02 -11.42
C THR A 108 -5.37 26.70 -10.47
N SER A 109 -5.25 26.15 -9.25
CA SER A 109 -4.25 26.58 -8.25
C SER A 109 -3.30 25.46 -7.84
N TYR A 110 -3.46 24.27 -8.44
CA TYR A 110 -2.74 23.06 -8.07
C TYR A 110 -2.27 22.24 -9.27
N VAL A 111 -2.58 22.68 -10.49
CA VAL A 111 -2.16 22.00 -11.72
C VAL A 111 -1.15 22.86 -12.46
N VAL A 112 -0.05 22.25 -12.86
CA VAL A 112 1.13 22.92 -13.41
C VAL A 112 1.51 22.23 -14.71
N ASP A 113 1.75 23.00 -15.77
CA ASP A 113 2.36 22.46 -16.98
C ASP A 113 3.75 21.87 -16.67
N SER A 114 4.00 20.64 -17.08
CA SER A 114 5.21 19.92 -16.70
C SER A 114 6.49 20.61 -17.21
N LEU A 115 6.47 21.26 -18.38
CA LEU A 115 7.61 22.02 -18.87
C LEU A 115 7.85 23.28 -18.02
N VAL A 116 6.77 23.97 -17.62
CA VAL A 116 6.84 25.10 -16.69
C VAL A 116 7.44 24.67 -15.34
N ALA A 117 7.01 23.53 -14.80
CA ALA A 117 7.53 22.97 -13.55
C ALA A 117 9.05 22.71 -13.66
N ARG A 118 9.49 22.02 -14.72
CA ARG A 118 10.91 21.73 -14.96
C ARG A 118 11.74 23.00 -15.11
N ASN A 119 11.27 23.97 -15.90
CA ASN A 119 12.00 25.22 -16.13
C ASN A 119 12.12 26.04 -14.84
N SER A 120 11.07 26.06 -14.01
CA SER A 120 11.09 26.71 -12.70
C SER A 120 12.15 26.08 -11.79
N PHE A 121 12.22 24.75 -11.75
CA PHE A 121 13.22 24.05 -10.93
C PHE A 121 14.65 24.23 -11.44
N GLN A 122 14.88 24.14 -12.76
CA GLN A 122 16.19 24.43 -13.36
C GLN A 122 16.65 25.86 -13.04
N ASN A 123 15.77 26.86 -13.17
CA ASN A 123 16.10 28.24 -12.85
C ASN A 123 16.45 28.41 -11.37
N TRP A 124 15.69 27.77 -10.48
CA TRP A 124 15.98 27.79 -9.05
C TRP A 124 17.35 27.18 -8.74
N LEU A 125 17.69 26.02 -9.31
CA LEU A 125 19.02 25.40 -9.16
C LEU A 125 20.16 26.30 -9.67
N ASN A 126 19.94 26.97 -10.80
CA ASN A 126 20.92 27.90 -11.39
C ASN A 126 21.15 29.13 -10.49
N LEU A 127 20.08 29.71 -9.94
CA LEU A 127 20.17 30.85 -9.02
C LEU A 127 20.95 30.51 -7.75
N GLN A 128 20.84 29.26 -7.28
CA GLN A 128 21.60 28.77 -6.12
C GLN A 128 23.04 28.34 -6.47
N ASN A 129 23.43 28.37 -7.76
CA ASN A 129 24.64 27.73 -8.27
C ASN A 129 24.79 26.29 -7.73
N ALA A 130 23.67 25.56 -7.66
CA ALA A 130 23.55 24.34 -6.86
C ALA A 130 24.50 23.23 -7.34
N TYR A 131 24.63 23.05 -8.66
CA TYR A 131 25.50 22.01 -9.22
C TYR A 131 26.97 22.19 -8.80
N ALA A 132 27.51 23.41 -8.93
CA ALA A 132 28.90 23.68 -8.55
C ALA A 132 29.13 23.59 -7.04
N ASN A 133 28.15 24.03 -6.23
CA ASN A 133 28.27 24.07 -4.78
C ASN A 133 28.07 22.70 -4.11
N ILE A 134 27.18 21.87 -4.64
CA ILE A 134 26.80 20.57 -4.05
C ILE A 134 27.55 19.43 -4.71
N ASN A 135 27.84 19.53 -6.01
CA ASN A 135 28.42 18.47 -6.84
C ASN A 135 27.59 17.17 -6.78
N TYR A 136 26.33 17.26 -7.25
CA TYR A 136 25.42 16.12 -7.40
C TYR A 136 25.49 15.54 -8.81
N ASP A 137 25.06 14.30 -9.01
CA ASP A 137 24.98 13.68 -10.35
C ASP A 137 23.67 14.02 -11.06
N PHE A 138 22.60 14.16 -10.27
CA PHE A 138 21.30 14.67 -10.70
C PHE A 138 20.56 15.38 -9.55
N ALA A 139 19.62 16.25 -9.90
CA ALA A 139 18.71 16.91 -8.98
C ALA A 139 17.26 16.50 -9.25
N MET A 140 16.49 16.36 -8.17
CA MET A 140 15.10 15.92 -8.18
C MET A 140 14.25 16.87 -7.36
N LEU A 141 13.14 17.33 -7.94
CA LEU A 141 12.09 18.03 -7.22
C LEU A 141 10.89 17.10 -7.01
N TRP A 142 10.55 16.88 -5.75
CA TRP A 142 9.28 16.31 -5.33
C TRP A 142 8.30 17.43 -4.99
N THR A 143 7.21 17.51 -5.74
CA THR A 143 6.20 18.56 -5.60
C THR A 143 4.82 17.97 -5.34
N GLY A 144 4.02 18.59 -4.48
CA GLY A 144 2.63 18.20 -4.24
C GLY A 144 1.64 18.72 -5.28
N PHE A 145 2.11 19.41 -6.32
CA PHE A 145 1.27 19.84 -7.44
C PHE A 145 1.05 18.72 -8.47
N ASN A 146 -0.10 18.78 -9.14
CA ASN A 146 -0.38 17.90 -10.27
C ASN A 146 0.30 18.45 -11.53
N LEU A 147 1.18 17.66 -12.11
CA LEU A 147 1.83 17.92 -13.39
C LEU A 147 0.89 17.51 -14.53
N TYR A 148 0.70 18.44 -15.47
CA TYR A 148 -0.02 18.19 -16.69
C TYR A 148 0.97 18.04 -17.85
N GLY A 149 0.90 16.91 -18.54
CA GLY A 149 1.81 16.53 -19.59
C GLY A 149 1.49 17.15 -20.96
N THR A 150 2.49 17.16 -21.85
CA THR A 150 2.34 17.61 -23.24
C THR A 150 1.57 16.62 -24.12
N SER A 151 1.30 15.40 -23.62
CA SER A 151 0.62 14.31 -24.32
C SER A 151 -0.90 14.28 -24.09
N GLY A 152 -1.44 15.15 -23.22
CA GLY A 152 -2.84 15.13 -22.80
C GLY A 152 -3.18 14.00 -21.82
N LEU A 153 -2.21 13.16 -21.45
CA LEU A 153 -2.28 12.22 -20.35
C LEU A 153 -1.59 12.82 -19.12
N GLY A 154 -2.01 12.42 -17.91
CA GLY A 154 -1.36 12.86 -16.67
C GLY A 154 0.05 12.30 -16.57
N ASP A 155 1.04 13.05 -17.05
CA ASP A 155 2.46 12.76 -16.86
C ASP A 155 2.82 13.13 -15.41
N ASN A 156 2.98 12.13 -14.54
CA ASN A 156 3.32 12.35 -13.13
C ASN A 156 4.80 12.75 -12.90
N SER A 157 5.57 12.91 -13.98
CA SER A 157 6.96 13.37 -13.92
C SER A 157 7.42 13.95 -15.26
N ILE A 158 8.46 14.78 -15.20
CA ILE A 158 9.16 15.31 -16.37
C ILE A 158 10.67 15.23 -16.11
N THR A 159 11.39 14.63 -17.05
CA THR A 159 12.80 14.30 -16.88
C THR A 159 13.59 14.68 -18.12
N ASN A 160 14.78 15.25 -17.92
CA ASN A 160 15.74 15.44 -19.00
C ASN A 160 16.44 14.11 -19.34
N VAL A 161 15.98 13.47 -20.41
CA VAL A 161 16.44 12.13 -20.80
C VAL A 161 17.93 12.12 -21.12
N ALA A 162 18.63 11.09 -20.65
CA ALA A 162 20.07 10.89 -20.83
C ALA A 162 20.91 12.09 -20.36
N GLN A 163 20.48 12.85 -19.35
CA GLN A 163 21.23 13.99 -18.80
C GLN A 163 21.86 13.74 -17.42
N MET A 164 21.89 12.50 -16.92
CA MET A 164 22.66 12.15 -15.71
C MET A 164 24.14 12.61 -15.85
N CYS A 165 24.80 12.90 -14.73
CA CYS A 165 26.17 13.43 -14.66
C CYS A 165 26.32 14.84 -15.24
N GLY A 166 25.43 15.77 -14.86
CA GLY A 166 25.54 17.15 -15.31
C GLY A 166 24.49 18.07 -14.69
N ALA A 167 24.69 19.38 -14.83
CA ALA A 167 23.75 20.40 -14.34
C ALA A 167 22.34 20.28 -14.96
N ALA A 168 22.23 19.64 -16.13
CA ALA A 168 20.96 19.37 -16.81
C ALA A 168 20.29 18.05 -16.37
N GLY A 169 20.95 17.26 -15.52
CA GLY A 169 20.42 16.03 -14.92
C GLY A 169 19.33 16.36 -13.91
N ILE A 170 18.14 16.66 -14.42
CA ILE A 170 17.03 17.20 -13.63
C ILE A 170 15.76 16.40 -13.90
N THR A 171 15.01 16.18 -12.83
CA THR A 171 13.67 15.64 -12.89
C THR A 171 12.74 16.35 -11.90
N VAL A 172 11.47 16.48 -12.27
CA VAL A 172 10.39 16.94 -11.39
C VAL A 172 9.32 15.85 -11.38
N VAL A 173 8.89 15.45 -10.19
CA VAL A 173 7.94 14.34 -9.98
C VAL A 173 6.82 14.82 -9.07
N GLU A 174 5.58 14.49 -9.43
CA GLU A 174 4.42 14.59 -8.54
C GLU A 174 4.64 13.67 -7.35
N PHE A 175 4.84 14.26 -6.18
CA PHE A 175 5.12 13.51 -4.98
C PHE A 175 3.86 12.82 -4.46
N ASP A 176 3.86 11.51 -4.61
CA ASP A 176 2.85 10.62 -4.04
C ASP A 176 3.43 10.03 -2.76
N PRO A 177 3.01 10.42 -1.55
CA PRO A 177 3.63 9.96 -0.29
C PRO A 177 3.28 8.49 0.04
N THR A 178 3.32 7.60 -0.94
CA THR A 178 3.11 6.16 -0.87
C THR A 178 4.28 5.42 -1.56
N ALA A 179 4.22 4.08 -1.58
CA ALA A 179 5.23 3.28 -2.27
C ALA A 179 5.29 3.49 -3.79
N ARG A 180 4.30 4.17 -4.39
CA ARG A 180 4.34 4.57 -5.80
C ARG A 180 5.52 5.49 -6.10
N GLU A 181 5.93 6.33 -5.14
CA GLU A 181 7.05 7.25 -5.34
C GLU A 181 8.37 6.55 -5.59
N ALA A 182 8.62 5.39 -4.96
CA ALA A 182 9.82 4.62 -5.22
C ALA A 182 9.89 4.19 -6.70
N VAL A 183 8.76 3.78 -7.28
CA VAL A 183 8.67 3.39 -8.69
C VAL A 183 8.79 4.61 -9.60
N ALA A 184 8.13 5.72 -9.28
CA ALA A 184 8.23 6.96 -10.05
C ALA A 184 9.67 7.51 -10.07
N THR A 185 10.33 7.50 -8.92
CA THR A 185 11.73 7.88 -8.76
C THR A 185 12.68 6.95 -9.52
N ALA A 186 12.48 5.63 -9.44
CA ALA A 186 13.25 4.68 -10.24
C ALA A 186 13.06 4.93 -11.74
N ARG A 187 11.82 5.14 -12.20
CA ARG A 187 11.54 5.48 -13.59
C ARG A 187 12.25 6.77 -14.04
N ALA A 188 12.23 7.81 -13.20
CA ALA A 188 12.95 9.05 -13.48
C ALA A 188 14.47 8.81 -13.61
N ILE A 189 15.06 7.96 -12.76
CA ILE A 189 16.47 7.55 -12.89
C ILE A 189 16.72 6.81 -14.21
N GLY A 190 15.84 5.88 -14.60
CA GLY A 190 15.91 5.21 -15.90
C GLY A 190 15.94 6.21 -17.07
N ASN A 191 15.04 7.19 -17.05
CA ASN A 191 15.01 8.27 -18.05
C ASN A 191 16.30 9.11 -18.04
N LEU A 192 16.81 9.51 -16.87
CA LEU A 192 18.08 10.26 -16.76
C LEU A 192 19.28 9.48 -17.31
N LEU A 193 19.23 8.15 -17.26
CA LEU A 193 20.21 7.22 -17.82
C LEU A 193 19.89 6.80 -19.25
N GLY A 194 18.93 7.45 -19.91
CA GLY A 194 18.64 7.27 -21.34
C GLY A 194 17.72 6.10 -21.69
N ALA A 195 17.14 5.40 -20.72
CA ALA A 195 16.03 4.50 -21.00
C ALA A 195 14.80 5.30 -21.41
N SER A 196 14.09 4.86 -22.44
CA SER A 196 12.78 5.38 -22.80
C SER A 196 11.68 4.60 -22.10
N ASN A 197 10.44 5.09 -22.16
CA ASN A 197 9.30 4.30 -21.73
C ASN A 197 9.25 2.98 -22.54
N ASP A 198 8.99 1.88 -21.85
CA ASP A 198 8.64 0.63 -22.51
C ASP A 198 7.29 0.77 -23.24
N GLY A 199 6.99 -0.14 -24.18
CA GLY A 199 5.72 -0.12 -24.91
C GLY A 199 4.48 -0.27 -24.01
N ALA A 200 3.30 0.00 -24.57
CA ALA A 200 2.02 0.06 -23.85
C ALA A 200 1.59 -1.24 -23.12
N LEU A 201 2.20 -2.38 -23.45
CA LEU A 201 1.93 -3.68 -22.80
C LEU A 201 2.94 -4.03 -21.70
N SER A 202 3.96 -3.19 -21.48
CA SER A 202 4.93 -3.44 -20.41
C SER A 202 4.26 -3.25 -19.05
N THR A 203 4.73 -4.05 -18.08
CA THR A 203 4.35 -3.97 -16.67
C THR A 203 5.57 -3.63 -15.80
N SER A 204 6.69 -3.25 -16.43
CA SER A 204 7.97 -2.94 -15.78
C SER A 204 8.01 -1.50 -15.26
N ILE A 205 9.06 -1.13 -14.53
CA ILE A 205 9.26 0.24 -14.00
C ILE A 205 9.11 1.33 -15.09
N MET A 206 9.60 1.05 -16.30
CA MET A 206 9.57 1.99 -17.43
C MET A 206 8.29 1.90 -18.28
N ALA A 207 7.29 1.09 -17.91
CA ALA A 207 6.01 1.01 -18.62
C ALA A 207 5.34 2.39 -18.76
N ILE A 208 4.66 2.68 -19.88
CA ILE A 208 3.93 3.94 -20.06
C ILE A 208 3.01 4.21 -18.85
N ILE A 209 2.19 3.21 -18.53
CA ILE A 209 1.36 3.15 -17.33
C ILE A 209 1.92 2.02 -16.48
N ASN A 210 2.39 2.35 -15.29
CA ASN A 210 2.70 1.37 -14.27
C ASN A 210 1.50 1.33 -13.32
N ALA A 211 0.79 0.21 -13.27
CA ALA A 211 -0.40 0.05 -12.44
C ALA A 211 -0.06 -0.69 -11.14
N PRO A 212 -0.84 -0.48 -10.05
CA PRO A 212 -0.64 -1.21 -8.81
C PRO A 212 -0.75 -2.73 -8.95
N GLY A 213 -1.38 -3.27 -9.99
CA GLY A 213 -1.54 -4.73 -10.18
C GLY A 213 -0.44 -5.38 -11.02
N ASP A 214 0.49 -4.57 -11.55
CA ASP A 214 1.47 -5.02 -12.52
C ASP A 214 2.50 -5.97 -11.90
N VAL A 215 2.74 -7.09 -12.59
CA VAL A 215 3.59 -8.19 -12.10
C VAL A 215 5.08 -7.83 -12.06
N ASN A 216 5.54 -6.96 -12.97
CA ASN A 216 6.95 -6.61 -13.10
C ASN A 216 7.27 -5.19 -12.59
N ARG A 217 6.36 -4.57 -11.83
CA ARG A 217 6.50 -3.14 -11.48
C ARG A 217 7.70 -2.80 -10.60
N TRP A 218 8.39 -3.82 -10.09
CA TRP A 218 9.61 -3.68 -9.31
C TRP A 218 10.90 -3.93 -10.09
N SER A 219 10.80 -4.20 -11.39
CA SER A 219 11.94 -4.57 -12.22
C SER A 219 12.05 -3.69 -13.46
N TYR A 220 13.27 -3.39 -13.87
CA TYR A 220 13.53 -2.84 -15.20
C TYR A 220 13.39 -3.94 -16.26
N SER A 221 12.84 -3.58 -17.41
CA SER A 221 12.84 -4.46 -18.58
C SER A 221 14.28 -4.65 -19.11
N THR A 222 14.50 -5.70 -19.90
CA THR A 222 15.78 -5.92 -20.58
C THR A 222 16.11 -4.78 -21.57
N CYS A 223 15.10 -4.19 -22.21
CA CYS A 223 15.25 -3.02 -23.08
C CYS A 223 15.78 -1.82 -22.29
N SER A 224 15.13 -1.49 -21.18
CA SER A 224 15.55 -0.40 -20.30
C SER A 224 16.95 -0.62 -19.74
N ALA A 225 17.25 -1.85 -19.31
CA ALA A 225 18.58 -2.22 -18.83
C ALA A 225 19.66 -2.06 -19.92
N SER A 226 19.34 -2.37 -21.18
CA SER A 226 20.27 -2.16 -22.30
C SER A 226 20.57 -0.69 -22.53
N SER A 227 19.54 0.17 -22.56
CA SER A 227 19.73 1.62 -22.71
C SER A 227 20.58 2.21 -21.58
N ILE A 228 20.33 1.78 -20.33
CA ILE A 228 21.13 2.18 -19.18
C ILE A 228 22.59 1.76 -19.36
N LYS A 229 22.87 0.50 -19.77
CA LYS A 229 24.24 0.06 -20.06
C LYS A 229 24.92 0.91 -21.12
N ASP A 230 24.21 1.26 -22.17
CA ASP A 230 24.78 2.05 -23.26
C ASP A 230 25.12 3.47 -22.79
N PHE A 231 24.30 4.06 -21.92
CA PHE A 231 24.64 5.30 -21.24
C PHE A 231 25.89 5.16 -20.35
N LEU A 232 26.01 4.07 -19.59
CA LEU A 232 27.15 3.84 -18.69
C LEU A 232 28.49 3.67 -19.43
N LYS A 233 28.46 3.38 -20.73
CA LYS A 233 29.67 3.38 -21.59
C LYS A 233 30.11 4.78 -22.03
N LEU A 234 29.27 5.80 -21.87
CA LEU A 234 29.60 7.15 -22.27
C LEU A 234 30.64 7.76 -21.31
N PRO A 235 31.61 8.56 -21.81
CA PRO A 235 32.64 9.17 -20.95
C PRO A 235 32.07 9.98 -19.78
N LYS A 236 30.93 10.64 -19.98
CA LYS A 236 30.26 11.42 -18.94
C LYS A 236 29.75 10.59 -17.76
N ALA A 237 29.47 9.30 -17.95
CA ALA A 237 29.01 8.41 -16.89
C ALA A 237 30.09 8.11 -15.83
N SER A 238 31.32 8.56 -16.05
CA SER A 238 32.42 8.45 -15.09
C SER A 238 32.13 9.11 -13.74
N CYS A 239 31.19 10.07 -13.66
CA CYS A 239 30.77 10.67 -12.40
C CYS A 239 30.28 9.62 -11.39
N LEU A 240 29.61 8.58 -11.89
CA LEU A 240 28.98 7.52 -11.10
C LEU A 240 29.97 6.48 -10.55
N LEU A 241 31.25 6.57 -10.93
CA LEU A 241 32.29 5.64 -10.50
C LEU A 241 32.94 6.04 -9.17
N THR A 242 32.68 7.26 -8.73
CA THR A 242 33.17 7.81 -7.47
C THR A 242 32.01 8.15 -6.56
N THR A 243 32.25 8.13 -5.24
CA THR A 243 31.24 8.51 -4.26
C THR A 243 31.81 9.57 -3.36
N ASN A 244 31.06 10.64 -3.19
CA ASN A 244 31.40 11.69 -2.25
C ASN A 244 31.14 11.23 -0.81
N ILE A 245 32.09 11.54 0.09
CA ILE A 245 32.00 11.16 1.51
C ILE A 245 30.79 11.76 2.23
N ALA A 246 30.28 12.91 1.77
CA ALA A 246 29.09 13.52 2.37
C ALA A 246 27.77 12.89 1.91
N SER A 247 27.80 11.97 0.94
CA SER A 247 26.59 11.30 0.45
C SER A 247 26.21 10.13 1.34
N THR A 248 24.92 10.07 1.70
CA THR A 248 24.38 9.03 2.59
C THR A 248 23.55 8.03 1.81
N LYS A 249 23.70 6.74 2.11
CA LYS A 249 22.80 5.69 1.63
C LYS A 249 21.78 5.36 2.74
N PRO A 250 20.51 5.81 2.62
CA PRO A 250 19.48 5.38 3.55
C PRO A 250 19.37 3.85 3.55
N SER A 251 19.21 3.28 4.74
CA SER A 251 19.07 1.84 4.94
C SER A 251 18.01 1.60 6.00
N VAL A 252 16.75 1.64 5.57
CA VAL A 252 15.59 1.46 6.44
C VAL A 252 15.16 -0.01 6.42
N THR A 253 15.20 -0.66 7.58
CA THR A 253 14.59 -1.99 7.75
C THR A 253 13.11 -1.83 8.12
N PHE A 254 12.28 -2.85 7.85
CA PHE A 254 10.88 -2.81 8.25
C PHE A 254 10.70 -2.68 9.77
N SER A 255 11.64 -3.17 10.56
CA SER A 255 11.65 -3.04 12.02
C SER A 255 12.11 -1.66 12.53
N SER A 256 12.92 -0.92 11.77
CA SER A 256 13.43 0.40 12.15
C SER A 256 12.60 1.56 11.60
N TYR A 257 11.75 1.31 10.60
CA TYR A 257 10.86 2.32 10.07
C TYR A 257 9.79 2.71 11.10
N THR A 258 9.70 4.01 11.40
CA THR A 258 8.77 4.58 12.38
C THR A 258 7.82 5.61 11.75
N GLY A 259 7.66 5.58 10.43
CA GLY A 259 6.63 6.35 9.74
C GLY A 259 5.35 5.54 9.55
N ASN A 260 4.44 6.05 8.70
CA ASN A 260 3.08 5.51 8.57
C ASN A 260 2.83 4.76 7.26
N LEU A 261 3.84 4.58 6.41
CA LEU A 261 3.71 3.91 5.11
C LEU A 261 3.36 2.41 5.17
N PHE A 262 3.30 1.80 6.36
CA PHE A 262 2.86 0.41 6.53
C PHE A 262 1.42 0.29 7.01
N ASP A 263 0.76 1.41 7.33
CA ASP A 263 -0.66 1.42 7.67
C ASP A 263 -1.47 1.53 6.37
N PRO A 264 -2.30 0.53 6.04
CA PRO A 264 -3.05 0.52 4.79
C PRO A 264 -4.11 1.62 4.71
N ASP A 265 -4.67 2.07 5.83
CA ASP A 265 -5.62 3.19 5.83
C ASP A 265 -4.90 4.51 5.55
N ILE A 266 -3.67 4.69 6.07
CA ILE A 266 -2.85 5.86 5.76
C ILE A 266 -2.40 5.83 4.30
N ILE A 267 -1.97 4.67 3.76
CA ILE A 267 -1.67 4.52 2.33
C ILE A 267 -2.88 4.98 1.49
N CYS A 268 -4.09 4.56 1.85
CA CYS A 268 -5.29 5.01 1.15
C CYS A 268 -5.49 6.52 1.24
N GLN A 269 -5.43 7.10 2.44
CA GLN A 269 -5.63 8.54 2.67
C GLN A 269 -4.66 9.38 1.84
N ARG A 270 -3.43 8.90 1.71
CA ARG A 270 -2.39 9.54 0.89
C ARG A 270 -2.64 9.36 -0.60
N ALA A 271 -2.89 8.13 -1.06
CA ALA A 271 -3.10 7.82 -2.47
C ALA A 271 -4.31 8.56 -3.09
N LEU A 272 -5.37 8.77 -2.30
CA LEU A 272 -6.57 9.51 -2.74
C LEU A 272 -6.64 10.94 -2.23
N ASN A 273 -5.63 11.38 -1.48
CA ASN A 273 -5.57 12.70 -0.86
C ASN A 273 -6.85 13.07 -0.07
N ASP A 274 -7.44 12.11 0.67
CA ASP A 274 -8.66 12.31 1.45
C ASP A 274 -8.63 11.52 2.77
N SER A 275 -8.70 12.22 3.90
CA SER A 275 -8.70 11.59 5.24
C SER A 275 -9.84 10.59 5.50
N ARG A 276 -10.92 10.62 4.70
CA ARG A 276 -12.09 9.74 4.82
C ARG A 276 -11.90 8.39 4.15
N THR A 277 -10.86 8.20 3.33
CA THR A 277 -10.60 6.89 2.73
C THR A 277 -9.88 5.94 3.69
N TYR A 278 -9.98 4.65 3.38
CA TYR A 278 -9.50 3.52 4.15
C TYR A 278 -9.41 2.29 3.25
N MET A 279 -8.68 1.28 3.71
CA MET A 279 -8.55 0.02 3.00
C MET A 279 -9.89 -0.73 2.96
N CYS A 280 -10.27 -1.18 1.78
CA CYS A 280 -11.41 -2.07 1.58
C CYS A 280 -10.99 -3.50 1.92
N LYS A 281 -11.66 -4.14 2.89
CA LYS A 281 -11.34 -5.52 3.32
C LYS A 281 -12.33 -6.54 2.79
N SER A 282 -13.57 -6.15 2.53
CA SER A 282 -14.57 -7.03 1.92
C SER A 282 -15.51 -6.23 1.01
N LEU A 283 -15.56 -6.68 -0.24
CA LEU A 283 -16.56 -6.41 -1.26
C LEU A 283 -16.60 -7.67 -2.15
N PRO A 284 -17.73 -8.00 -2.78
CA PRO A 284 -17.74 -9.01 -3.82
C PRO A 284 -16.68 -8.65 -4.87
N GLN A 285 -15.85 -9.62 -5.25
CA GLN A 285 -14.78 -9.56 -6.27
C GLN A 285 -13.44 -8.93 -5.87
N ILE A 286 -13.34 -8.09 -4.82
CA ILE A 286 -12.01 -7.63 -4.38
C ILE A 286 -11.24 -8.81 -3.77
N TYR A 287 -9.93 -8.86 -4.02
CA TYR A 287 -9.08 -9.99 -3.63
C TYR A 287 -9.58 -11.38 -4.08
N LYS A 288 -10.38 -11.46 -5.15
CA LYS A 288 -10.97 -12.72 -5.66
C LYS A 288 -11.86 -13.44 -4.63
N ASN A 289 -12.60 -12.69 -3.81
CA ASN A 289 -13.44 -13.23 -2.72
C ASN A 289 -12.63 -13.99 -1.66
N LEU A 290 -11.37 -13.58 -1.45
CA LEU A 290 -10.51 -14.11 -0.40
C LEU A 290 -10.24 -13.01 0.63
N LEU A 291 -9.88 -13.42 1.84
CA LEU A 291 -9.41 -12.52 2.88
C LEU A 291 -8.25 -11.66 2.36
N PRO A 292 -8.18 -10.37 2.75
CA PRO A 292 -7.08 -9.49 2.40
C PRO A 292 -5.82 -9.95 3.15
N LYS A 293 -5.08 -10.90 2.59
CA LYS A 293 -3.81 -11.42 3.14
C LYS A 293 -2.91 -12.00 2.05
N GLY A 294 -1.69 -12.37 2.44
CA GLY A 294 -0.72 -13.01 1.56
C GLY A 294 -0.32 -12.13 0.38
N ASN A 295 -0.04 -12.76 -0.76
CA ASN A 295 0.34 -12.05 -1.98
C ASN A 295 -0.78 -11.15 -2.53
N ALA A 296 -2.04 -11.40 -2.17
CA ALA A 296 -3.16 -10.60 -2.66
C ALA A 296 -3.04 -9.15 -2.20
N VAL A 297 -2.58 -8.91 -0.97
CA VAL A 297 -2.36 -7.56 -0.44
C VAL A 297 -0.97 -7.01 -0.74
N CYS A 298 0.04 -7.85 -0.95
CA CYS A 298 1.36 -7.38 -1.38
C CYS A 298 1.40 -6.95 -2.84
N GLY A 299 0.57 -7.58 -3.67
CA GLY A 299 0.32 -7.17 -5.04
C GLY A 299 -0.34 -5.80 -5.08
N GLN A 300 -1.45 -5.58 -4.37
CA GLN A 300 -2.07 -4.25 -4.27
C GLN A 300 -3.04 -4.22 -3.10
N ILE A 301 -3.36 -3.03 -2.60
CA ILE A 301 -4.53 -2.85 -1.74
C ILE A 301 -5.59 -2.05 -2.47
N TYR A 302 -6.83 -2.10 -1.98
CA TYR A 302 -7.92 -1.34 -2.54
C TYR A 302 -8.38 -0.29 -1.54
N CYS A 303 -8.58 0.93 -2.01
CA CYS A 303 -8.95 2.07 -1.18
C CYS A 303 -10.35 2.56 -1.51
N ARG A 304 -11.12 2.85 -0.46
CA ARG A 304 -12.49 3.35 -0.58
C ARG A 304 -12.51 4.74 -1.20
N ILE A 305 -13.19 4.92 -2.33
CA ILE A 305 -13.40 6.27 -2.86
C ILE A 305 -14.44 6.98 -1.98
N PRO A 306 -14.13 8.16 -1.41
CA PRO A 306 -15.04 8.89 -0.52
C PRO A 306 -16.43 9.10 -1.14
N ASN A 307 -17.48 8.89 -0.34
CA ASN A 307 -18.89 9.05 -0.73
C ASN A 307 -19.37 8.14 -1.88
N THR A 308 -18.65 7.06 -2.17
CA THR A 308 -19.08 6.04 -3.13
C THR A 308 -18.94 4.66 -2.52
N MET A 309 -19.59 3.64 -3.09
CA MET A 309 -19.37 2.23 -2.70
C MET A 309 -18.11 1.60 -3.32
N THR A 310 -17.39 2.35 -4.14
CA THR A 310 -16.31 1.84 -5.00
C THR A 310 -14.98 1.82 -4.27
N CYS A 311 -14.16 0.81 -4.59
CA CYS A 311 -12.76 0.76 -4.17
C CYS A 311 -11.84 0.76 -5.40
N THR A 312 -10.74 1.49 -5.32
CA THR A 312 -9.74 1.59 -6.39
C THR A 312 -8.41 0.97 -5.95
N PRO A 313 -7.68 0.27 -6.82
CA PRO A 313 -6.38 -0.30 -6.46
C PRO A 313 -5.35 0.81 -6.22
N VAL A 314 -4.46 0.61 -5.26
CA VAL A 314 -3.31 1.47 -4.96
C VAL A 314 -2.08 0.63 -4.62
N TYR A 315 -0.91 1.26 -4.67
CA TYR A 315 0.37 0.59 -4.39
C TYR A 315 0.46 0.16 -2.93
N THR A 316 0.80 -1.09 -2.72
CA THR A 316 1.20 -1.61 -1.42
C THR A 316 2.66 -1.26 -1.14
N SER A 317 2.95 -0.84 0.09
CA SER A 317 4.31 -0.65 0.57
C SER A 317 4.97 -1.97 0.97
N ASP A 318 6.21 -2.17 0.53
CA ASP A 318 7.08 -3.23 1.05
C ASP A 318 7.32 -3.01 2.54
N GLY A 319 7.11 -4.05 3.35
CA GLY A 319 7.10 -3.96 4.80
C GLY A 319 5.70 -3.93 5.40
N MET A 320 4.64 -3.70 4.63
CA MET A 320 3.27 -3.87 5.12
C MET A 320 3.04 -5.31 5.60
N VAL A 321 2.35 -5.49 6.73
CA VAL A 321 2.00 -6.81 7.24
C VAL A 321 1.05 -7.49 6.24
N CYS A 322 1.30 -8.74 5.89
CA CYS A 322 0.47 -9.47 4.94
C CYS A 322 -0.07 -10.79 5.48
N ASP A 323 0.54 -11.32 6.54
CA ASP A 323 0.07 -12.50 7.27
C ASP A 323 0.79 -12.54 8.64
N ASN A 324 0.46 -13.53 9.47
CA ASN A 324 1.15 -13.75 10.73
C ASN A 324 2.66 -13.96 10.51
N GLN A 325 3.50 -13.09 11.10
CA GLN A 325 4.95 -13.11 10.94
C GLN A 325 5.40 -13.04 9.47
N LYS A 326 4.66 -12.28 8.65
CA LYS A 326 5.01 -12.03 7.25
C LYS A 326 4.79 -10.58 6.87
N ARG A 327 5.65 -10.09 5.97
CA ARG A 327 5.57 -8.75 5.39
C ARG A 327 5.71 -8.80 3.88
N CYS A 328 5.20 -7.77 3.23
CA CYS A 328 5.34 -7.60 1.79
C CYS A 328 6.78 -7.26 1.43
N SER A 329 7.28 -7.89 0.37
CA SER A 329 8.56 -7.60 -0.25
C SER A 329 8.44 -7.91 -1.73
N VAL A 330 8.54 -6.90 -2.58
CA VAL A 330 8.51 -7.02 -4.05
C VAL A 330 7.27 -7.79 -4.51
N GLY A 331 6.11 -7.46 -3.94
CA GLY A 331 4.83 -8.08 -4.26
C GLY A 331 4.58 -9.44 -3.64
N GLN A 332 5.54 -10.00 -2.90
CA GLN A 332 5.43 -11.30 -2.24
C GLN A 332 5.27 -11.15 -0.73
N CYS A 333 4.44 -12.01 -0.15
CA CYS A 333 4.27 -12.11 1.29
C CYS A 333 5.27 -13.11 1.88
N SER A 334 6.35 -12.59 2.44
CA SER A 334 7.51 -13.37 2.87
C SER A 334 7.67 -13.34 4.38
N SER A 335 8.26 -14.39 4.94
CA SER A 335 8.50 -14.51 6.38
C SER A 335 9.34 -13.35 6.92
N TYR A 336 8.87 -12.76 8.00
CA TYR A 336 9.55 -11.68 8.72
C TYR A 336 9.22 -11.80 10.21
N SER A 337 10.21 -11.64 11.08
CA SER A 337 10.10 -12.03 12.51
C SER A 337 8.98 -11.33 13.31
N THR A 338 8.39 -10.26 12.78
CA THR A 338 7.29 -9.50 13.41
C THR A 338 6.39 -8.85 12.36
N PRO A 339 5.11 -8.58 12.65
CA PRO A 339 4.38 -8.78 13.91
C PRO A 339 3.55 -10.08 13.94
N VAL A 340 3.13 -10.50 15.14
CA VAL A 340 2.17 -11.59 15.32
C VAL A 340 0.76 -11.03 15.13
N VAL A 341 0.01 -11.58 14.18
CA VAL A 341 -1.36 -11.14 13.85
C VAL A 341 -2.28 -12.34 13.64
N ASP A 342 -3.58 -12.12 13.74
CA ASP A 342 -4.58 -13.15 13.41
C ASP A 342 -4.65 -13.35 11.89
N THR A 343 -4.39 -14.57 11.41
CA THR A 343 -4.37 -14.89 9.98
C THR A 343 -5.75 -14.80 9.31
N ASN A 344 -6.82 -14.75 10.10
CA ASN A 344 -8.19 -14.54 9.63
C ASN A 344 -8.62 -13.08 9.77
N CYS A 345 -7.78 -12.21 10.35
CA CYS A 345 -8.11 -10.83 10.64
C CYS A 345 -6.86 -9.92 10.64
N VAL A 346 -6.03 -10.05 9.60
CA VAL A 346 -4.69 -9.43 9.52
C VAL A 346 -4.72 -7.92 9.78
N PHE A 347 -5.75 -7.23 9.27
CA PHE A 347 -5.89 -5.78 9.37
C PHE A 347 -6.97 -5.33 10.35
N GLY A 348 -7.56 -6.24 11.13
CA GLY A 348 -8.71 -5.94 12.00
C GLY A 348 -10.00 -5.61 11.23
N ASP A 349 -10.98 -5.03 11.92
CA ASP A 349 -12.28 -4.66 11.35
C ASP A 349 -12.20 -3.53 10.30
N GLN A 350 -13.10 -3.55 9.34
CA GLN A 350 -13.35 -2.47 8.40
C GLN A 350 -13.62 -1.18 9.17
N LYS A 351 -12.93 -0.09 8.78
CA LYS A 351 -13.04 1.21 9.47
C LYS A 351 -14.48 1.72 9.54
N LYS A 352 -15.23 1.55 8.45
CA LYS A 352 -16.65 1.85 8.33
C LYS A 352 -17.34 0.84 7.45
N LEU A 353 -18.51 0.39 7.90
CA LEU A 353 -19.47 -0.37 7.10
C LEU A 353 -20.50 0.59 6.52
N GLU A 354 -20.88 0.32 5.27
CA GLU A 354 -21.95 1.02 4.57
C GLU A 354 -22.76 -0.02 3.80
N PHE A 355 -24.04 -0.14 4.15
CA PHE A 355 -24.97 -1.03 3.46
C PHE A 355 -26.10 -0.18 2.88
N PRO A 356 -26.21 -0.04 1.55
CA PRO A 356 -27.31 0.72 0.95
C PRO A 356 -28.68 0.08 1.18
N THR A 357 -28.73 -1.25 1.32
CA THR A 357 -29.96 -2.05 1.49
C THR A 357 -30.51 -2.02 2.91
N VAL A 358 -29.67 -1.76 3.91
CA VAL A 358 -30.08 -1.47 5.28
C VAL A 358 -29.41 -0.18 5.69
N PRO A 359 -30.12 0.94 5.85
CA PRO A 359 -29.55 2.29 5.93
C PRO A 359 -28.65 2.47 7.16
N PHE A 360 -27.45 1.90 7.07
CA PHE A 360 -26.49 1.75 8.14
C PHE A 360 -25.16 2.29 7.64
N TYR A 361 -24.63 3.21 8.44
CA TYR A 361 -23.30 3.77 8.28
C TYR A 361 -22.66 3.83 9.66
N GLY A 362 -21.63 3.01 9.89
CA GLY A 362 -21.10 2.87 11.25
C GLY A 362 -19.92 1.91 11.36
N THR A 363 -19.57 1.57 12.60
CA THR A 363 -18.53 0.58 12.91
C THR A 363 -19.11 -0.84 12.94
N CYS A 364 -18.24 -1.84 12.83
CA CYS A 364 -18.64 -3.24 13.04
C CYS A 364 -19.34 -3.48 14.37
N GLN A 365 -18.83 -2.92 15.47
CA GLN A 365 -19.47 -3.01 16.77
C GLN A 365 -20.90 -2.45 16.76
N ALA A 366 -21.10 -1.26 16.19
CA ALA A 366 -22.43 -0.65 16.10
C ALA A 366 -23.40 -1.49 15.26
N PHE A 367 -22.91 -2.07 14.16
CA PHE A 367 -23.71 -2.96 13.31
C PHE A 367 -24.15 -4.21 14.06
N ILE A 368 -23.20 -4.91 14.69
CA ILE A 368 -23.48 -6.15 15.42
C ILE A 368 -24.35 -5.90 16.67
N SER A 369 -24.20 -4.75 17.34
CA SER A 369 -25.09 -4.39 18.45
C SER A 369 -26.52 -4.10 17.99
N LEU A 370 -26.70 -3.50 16.80
CA LEU A 370 -28.02 -3.16 16.27
C LEU A 370 -28.73 -4.36 15.63
N TYR A 371 -27.99 -5.14 14.84
CA TYR A 371 -28.54 -6.24 14.04
C TYR A 371 -28.21 -7.63 14.59
N GLY A 372 -27.47 -7.76 15.69
CA GLY A 372 -27.19 -9.03 16.35
C GLY A 372 -26.01 -9.83 15.76
N ALA A 373 -25.42 -10.68 16.61
CA ALA A 373 -24.22 -11.48 16.32
C ALA A 373 -24.42 -12.53 15.22
N LEU A 374 -25.67 -12.92 14.90
CA LEU A 374 -25.93 -13.88 13.82
C LEU A 374 -25.44 -13.40 12.45
N ASN A 375 -25.31 -12.08 12.25
CA ASN A 375 -24.76 -11.56 11.00
C ASN A 375 -23.29 -11.97 10.79
N CYS A 376 -22.56 -12.36 11.84
CA CYS A 376 -21.21 -12.90 11.73
C CYS A 376 -21.14 -14.27 11.04
N TYR A 377 -22.27 -14.95 10.82
CA TYR A 377 -22.31 -16.12 9.94
C TYR A 377 -22.25 -15.76 8.45
N SER A 378 -22.56 -14.52 8.07
CA SER A 378 -22.45 -14.03 6.69
C SER A 378 -20.99 -13.73 6.36
N SER A 379 -20.44 -14.36 5.31
CA SER A 379 -19.02 -14.21 4.92
C SER A 379 -18.60 -12.73 4.79
N PRO A 380 -19.33 -11.88 4.05
CA PRO A 380 -18.94 -10.47 3.90
C PRO A 380 -18.86 -9.70 5.23
N ILE A 381 -19.77 -9.99 6.17
CA ILE A 381 -19.78 -9.37 7.51
C ILE A 381 -18.64 -9.94 8.35
N ASN A 382 -18.46 -11.25 8.37
CA ASN A 382 -17.39 -11.89 9.12
C ASN A 382 -16.01 -11.38 8.67
N GLU A 383 -15.79 -11.27 7.35
CA GLU A 383 -14.55 -10.76 6.77
C GLU A 383 -14.34 -9.28 7.07
N SER A 384 -15.39 -8.46 6.94
CA SER A 384 -15.31 -7.02 7.27
C SER A 384 -15.20 -6.77 8.77
N CYS A 385 -15.73 -7.64 9.62
CA CYS A 385 -15.86 -7.45 11.07
C CYS A 385 -15.21 -8.57 11.87
N CYS A 386 -14.12 -9.12 11.36
CA CYS A 386 -13.49 -10.30 11.92
C CYS A 386 -13.09 -10.14 13.39
N SER A 387 -12.62 -8.96 13.82
CA SER A 387 -12.27 -8.70 15.21
C SER A 387 -13.51 -8.57 16.08
N THR A 388 -14.51 -7.78 15.65
CA THR A 388 -15.77 -7.64 16.38
C THR A 388 -16.46 -9.01 16.51
N CYS A 389 -16.65 -9.74 15.41
CA CYS A 389 -17.32 -11.04 15.40
C CYS A 389 -16.63 -12.04 16.34
N LYS A 390 -15.30 -12.06 16.37
CA LYS A 390 -14.53 -12.92 17.28
C LYS A 390 -14.91 -12.73 18.75
N THR A 391 -15.27 -11.51 19.17
CA THR A 391 -15.69 -11.23 20.56
C THR A 391 -17.05 -11.85 20.93
N TYR A 392 -17.87 -12.19 19.94
CA TYR A 392 -19.17 -12.86 20.14
C TYR A 392 -19.08 -14.39 20.00
N THR A 393 -17.88 -14.95 19.87
CA THR A 393 -17.73 -16.40 19.70
C THR A 393 -18.09 -17.16 20.98
N SER A 394 -18.95 -18.16 20.87
CA SER A 394 -19.39 -19.04 21.96
C SER A 394 -18.44 -20.23 22.20
N GLY A 395 -17.48 -20.45 21.29
CA GLY A 395 -16.61 -21.63 21.28
C GLY A 395 -17.30 -22.94 20.84
N ARG A 396 -18.59 -22.90 20.48
CA ARG A 396 -19.35 -24.08 20.02
C ARG A 396 -19.29 -24.19 18.50
N VAL A 397 -18.66 -25.26 18.00
CA VAL A 397 -18.57 -25.57 16.56
C VAL A 397 -19.98 -25.66 15.95
N GLY A 398 -20.18 -24.96 14.83
CA GLY A 398 -21.46 -24.84 14.13
C GLY A 398 -22.46 -23.87 14.76
N CYS A 399 -22.11 -23.28 15.90
CA CYS A 399 -22.92 -22.37 16.71
C CYS A 399 -22.07 -21.18 17.21
N GLU A 400 -21.07 -20.78 16.42
CA GLU A 400 -20.01 -19.86 16.78
C GLU A 400 -20.58 -18.56 17.36
N TYR A 401 -21.67 -18.05 16.80
CA TYR A 401 -22.26 -16.76 17.21
C TYR A 401 -23.66 -16.92 17.84
N GLY A 402 -24.00 -18.12 18.31
CA GLY A 402 -25.33 -18.43 18.85
C GLY A 402 -26.33 -18.77 17.75
N ASP A 403 -27.59 -18.34 17.90
CA ASP A 403 -28.67 -18.60 16.94
C ASP A 403 -28.33 -18.04 15.55
N LYS A 404 -28.62 -18.82 14.50
CA LYS A 404 -28.45 -18.41 13.09
C LYS A 404 -29.72 -17.78 12.51
N SER A 405 -30.82 -17.75 13.26
CA SER A 405 -32.08 -17.16 12.84
C SER A 405 -32.77 -16.46 14.01
N PHE A 406 -33.38 -15.32 13.70
CA PHE A 406 -34.28 -14.62 14.63
C PHE A 406 -35.58 -15.38 14.87
N ASP A 407 -35.95 -16.32 14.00
CA ASP A 407 -37.20 -17.06 14.09
C ASP A 407 -37.20 -18.11 15.20
N CYS A 408 -36.05 -18.38 15.81
CA CYS A 408 -35.93 -19.35 16.90
C CYS A 408 -36.89 -19.05 18.07
N VAL A 409 -37.13 -17.76 18.36
CA VAL A 409 -38.04 -17.33 19.44
C VAL A 409 -39.52 -17.33 19.05
N LYS A 410 -39.85 -17.51 17.75
CA LYS A 410 -41.24 -17.61 17.28
C LYS A 410 -41.88 -18.96 17.63
N TYR A 411 -41.06 -19.97 17.94
CA TYR A 411 -41.49 -21.32 18.24
C TYR A 411 -41.16 -21.72 19.69
N THR A 412 -41.93 -22.67 20.23
CA THR A 412 -41.60 -23.25 21.53
C THR A 412 -40.32 -24.09 21.42
N LYS A 413 -39.54 -24.19 22.51
CA LYS A 413 -38.36 -25.07 22.53
C LYS A 413 -38.70 -26.52 22.20
N ALA A 414 -39.87 -27.00 22.63
CA ALA A 414 -40.32 -28.36 22.36
C ALA A 414 -40.53 -28.64 20.86
N SER A 415 -41.02 -27.66 20.11
CA SER A 415 -41.28 -27.81 18.67
C SER A 415 -40.03 -27.66 17.81
N ILE A 416 -39.06 -26.81 18.21
CA ILE A 416 -37.92 -26.44 17.34
C ILE A 416 -36.60 -27.13 17.72
N CYS A 417 -36.37 -27.34 19.01
CA CYS A 417 -35.08 -27.83 19.49
C CYS A 417 -34.76 -29.30 19.18
N PRO A 418 -35.72 -30.22 19.01
CA PRO A 418 -35.40 -31.58 18.55
C PRO A 418 -34.64 -31.60 17.22
N THR A 419 -34.97 -30.68 16.30
CA THR A 419 -34.40 -30.62 14.96
C THR A 419 -33.23 -29.63 14.86
N TYR A 420 -33.35 -28.44 15.47
CA TYR A 420 -32.47 -27.31 15.15
C TYR A 420 -31.50 -26.89 16.25
N LYS A 421 -31.38 -27.69 17.33
CA LYS A 421 -30.58 -27.33 18.52
C LYS A 421 -29.09 -27.06 18.25
N ASN A 422 -28.51 -27.66 17.20
CA ASN A 422 -27.09 -27.50 16.85
C ASN A 422 -26.88 -26.93 15.44
N THR A 423 -27.93 -26.40 14.81
CA THR A 423 -27.86 -25.91 13.43
C THR A 423 -28.35 -24.47 13.33
N LEU A 424 -29.64 -24.23 13.58
CA LEU A 424 -30.29 -22.93 13.38
C LEU A 424 -30.54 -22.20 14.70
N CYS A 425 -30.95 -22.92 15.76
CA CYS A 425 -31.38 -22.35 17.04
C CYS A 425 -30.45 -22.74 18.20
N CYS A 426 -29.17 -22.58 17.93
CA CYS A 426 -28.05 -22.92 18.81
C CYS A 426 -28.11 -22.33 20.23
N GLY A 427 -28.41 -21.04 20.34
CA GLY A 427 -28.50 -20.29 21.59
C GLY A 427 -29.84 -20.52 22.28
N TYR A 428 -30.95 -20.40 21.54
CA TYR A 428 -32.29 -20.61 22.08
C TYR A 428 -32.49 -22.02 22.64
N CYS A 429 -31.98 -23.03 21.95
CA CYS A 429 -32.02 -24.43 22.39
C CYS A 429 -30.85 -24.85 23.27
N TYR A 430 -30.03 -23.89 23.72
CA TYR A 430 -28.96 -24.18 24.65
C TYR A 430 -29.54 -24.79 25.94
N ASN A 431 -29.01 -25.94 26.33
CA ASN A 431 -29.48 -26.77 27.45
C ASN A 431 -30.90 -27.36 27.32
N TYR A 432 -31.52 -27.34 26.13
CA TYR A 432 -32.77 -28.08 25.94
C TYR A 432 -32.52 -29.59 26.09
N VAL A 433 -33.09 -30.18 27.13
CA VAL A 433 -33.23 -31.63 27.31
C VAL A 433 -34.70 -31.95 27.04
N GLY A 434 -34.96 -32.67 25.95
CA GLY A 434 -36.33 -33.07 25.61
C GLY A 434 -36.95 -33.80 26.80
N LYS A 435 -38.19 -33.46 27.16
CA LYS A 435 -38.94 -34.25 28.13
C LYS A 435 -39.04 -35.68 27.58
N ARG A 436 -38.56 -36.68 28.32
CA ARG A 436 -39.05 -38.05 28.15
C ARG A 436 -40.55 -37.96 28.46
N SER A 437 -41.40 -38.21 27.47
CA SER A 437 -42.85 -37.98 27.58
C SER A 437 -43.43 -38.50 28.90
N PRO A 438 -44.27 -37.70 29.56
CA PRO A 438 -45.60 -38.16 29.92
C PRO A 438 -46.60 -37.47 29.00
N SER A 439 -47.59 -38.24 28.58
CA SER A 439 -48.66 -37.92 27.65
C SER A 439 -49.27 -36.52 27.80
N ASP A 440 -49.64 -35.99 26.63
CA ASP A 440 -50.23 -34.70 26.30
C ASP A 440 -51.26 -34.11 27.28
N GLU A 441 -51.13 -32.80 27.55
CA GLU A 441 -52.28 -31.91 27.67
C GLU A 441 -52.02 -30.59 26.91
N PRO A 442 -53.04 -30.02 26.24
CA PRO A 442 -52.89 -28.87 25.35
C PRO A 442 -52.88 -27.54 26.12
N VAL A 443 -51.86 -26.71 25.91
CA VAL A 443 -51.81 -25.35 26.47
C VAL A 443 -52.31 -24.33 25.45
N GLN A 444 -53.22 -23.47 25.90
CA GLN A 444 -53.86 -22.36 25.19
C GLN A 444 -52.85 -21.38 24.57
N LYS A 445 -53.18 -20.95 23.34
CA LYS A 445 -52.49 -19.89 22.57
C LYS A 445 -52.55 -18.56 23.32
N LEU A 446 -51.39 -17.98 23.61
CA LEU A 446 -51.28 -16.59 24.06
C LEU A 446 -51.13 -15.68 22.85
N ASN A 447 -52.08 -14.76 22.65
CA ASN A 447 -52.03 -13.70 21.66
C ASN A 447 -51.03 -12.62 22.10
N THR A 448 -49.93 -12.47 21.37
CA THR A 448 -49.10 -11.26 21.43
C THR A 448 -48.84 -10.74 20.03
N THR A 449 -49.43 -9.60 19.73
CA THR A 449 -49.18 -8.76 18.58
C THR A 449 -47.87 -8.00 18.81
N LEU A 450 -46.89 -8.14 17.92
CA LEU A 450 -45.73 -7.24 17.84
C LEU A 450 -45.74 -6.49 16.50
N PRO A 451 -45.17 -5.27 16.43
CA PRO A 451 -45.34 -4.37 15.30
C PRO A 451 -44.55 -4.82 14.07
N ASN A 452 -45.19 -4.73 12.90
CA ASN A 452 -44.54 -4.82 11.60
C ASN A 452 -43.51 -3.69 11.45
N ILE A 453 -42.25 -4.06 11.25
CA ILE A 453 -41.24 -3.18 10.66
C ILE A 453 -40.96 -3.72 9.25
N ILE A 454 -41.30 -2.89 8.28
CA ILE A 454 -41.01 -2.94 6.84
C ILE A 454 -39.54 -3.37 6.66
N GLY A 455 -39.15 -4.39 5.90
CA GLY A 455 -39.63 -4.79 4.59
C GLY A 455 -38.48 -4.71 3.58
N GLN A 456 -37.39 -5.44 3.81
CA GLN A 456 -36.45 -5.85 2.76
C GLN A 456 -35.63 -7.07 3.21
N LYS A 457 -35.66 -8.10 2.36
CA LYS A 457 -35.03 -9.42 2.55
C LYS A 457 -33.52 -9.24 2.34
N LEU A 458 -32.75 -9.13 3.42
CA LEU A 458 -31.37 -9.61 3.40
C LEU A 458 -31.42 -11.11 3.10
N ASP A 459 -30.42 -11.65 2.39
CA ASP A 459 -30.24 -13.09 2.18
C ASP A 459 -30.00 -13.81 3.53
N ILE A 460 -31.06 -13.89 4.32
CA ILE A 460 -31.17 -14.62 5.57
C ILE A 460 -32.15 -15.73 5.23
N MET A 461 -31.65 -16.97 5.23
CA MET A 461 -32.49 -18.14 4.95
C MET A 461 -33.71 -18.13 5.88
N SER A 462 -34.88 -17.99 5.27
CA SER A 462 -36.14 -18.20 5.98
C SER A 462 -36.27 -19.68 6.37
N PHE A 463 -37.07 -19.96 7.40
CA PHE A 463 -37.38 -21.34 7.80
C PHE A 463 -37.97 -22.18 6.64
N GLU A 464 -38.63 -21.52 5.69
CA GLU A 464 -39.22 -22.12 4.50
C GLU A 464 -38.17 -22.46 3.42
N GLU A 465 -37.14 -21.64 3.25
CA GLU A 465 -36.04 -21.91 2.30
C GLU A 465 -35.13 -23.05 2.76
N PHE A 466 -34.84 -23.18 4.06
CA PHE A 466 -34.00 -24.26 4.58
C PHE A 466 -34.66 -25.64 4.41
N ASN A 467 -35.98 -25.74 4.54
CA ASN A 467 -36.72 -27.00 4.35
C ASN A 467 -36.93 -27.39 2.88
N SER A 468 -36.45 -26.58 1.93
CA SER A 468 -36.60 -26.80 0.48
C SER A 468 -35.32 -27.24 -0.23
N GLN A 469 -34.20 -27.36 0.48
CA GLN A 469 -32.97 -27.95 -0.06
C GLN A 469 -32.88 -29.45 0.32
N PRO A 470 -32.50 -30.33 -0.62
CA PRO A 470 -32.45 -31.79 -0.41
C PRO A 470 -31.36 -32.23 0.57
#